data_AF-A0A2N6GG66-F1
#
_entry.id   AF-A0A2N6GG66-F1
#
_cell.length_a   1.000
_cell.length_b   1.000
_cell.length_c   1.000
_cell.angle_alpha   90.00
_cell.angle_beta   90.00
_cell.angle_gamma   90.00
#
_symmetry.space_group_name_H-M   'P 1'
#
loop_
_entity.id
_entity.type
_entity.pdbx_description
1 polymer ?
#
loop_
_entity_poly.entity_id
_entity_poly.type
_entity_poly.pdbx_seq_one_letter_code
_entity_poly.pdbx_strand_id
1 'polypeptide(L)'
;MKEIRSYGLHHLGLLAGILVAFYTAGVHSDPIAEPLALHGIMEQMGERMQAITDGISRQEWQQVEQSAREIAEHPQPPFGEKLRILSFAGSRVTDFKQYDGETRQVAKELALLAGEQNGSAVIIAFSTLQTSCLVCHQKFRGDFQRHFYGQQSKRQ
;
A
#
# COMPACT_ATOMS: atom_id res chain seq x y z
N MET A 1 11.62 -57.67 -16.90
CA MET A 1 12.14 -58.57 -17.95
C MET A 1 10.99 -58.94 -18.88
N LYS A 2 11.29 -58.99 -20.19
CA LYS A 2 10.44 -59.17 -21.39
C LYS A 2 9.71 -57.91 -21.86
N GLU A 3 9.75 -57.52 -23.12
CA GLU A 3 10.61 -57.83 -24.29
C GLU A 3 10.27 -56.71 -25.29
N ILE A 4 11.23 -56.42 -26.16
CA ILE A 4 11.24 -55.32 -27.12
C ILE A 4 10.40 -55.70 -28.34
N ARG A 5 9.72 -54.73 -28.96
CA ARG A 5 9.42 -54.85 -30.39
C ARG A 5 9.58 -53.52 -31.12
N SER A 6 10.74 -53.44 -31.77
CA SER A 6 11.12 -52.47 -32.78
C SER A 6 10.38 -52.77 -34.08
N TYR A 7 9.77 -51.75 -34.68
CA TYR A 7 9.54 -51.67 -36.12
C TYR A 7 9.81 -50.23 -36.54
N GLY A 8 11.00 -49.99 -37.07
CA GLY A 8 11.26 -48.82 -37.90
C GLY A 8 10.87 -49.13 -39.34
N LEU A 9 10.33 -48.15 -40.06
CA LEU A 9 10.71 -47.89 -41.45
C LEU A 9 10.22 -46.52 -41.92
N HIS A 10 11.19 -45.64 -42.19
CA HIS A 10 11.28 -44.64 -43.27
C HIS A 10 9.97 -44.04 -43.82
N HIS A 11 9.75 -42.73 -43.64
CA HIS A 11 9.31 -41.85 -44.72
C HIS A 11 9.91 -40.45 -44.56
N LEU A 12 10.79 -40.14 -45.50
CA LEU A 12 11.23 -38.80 -45.89
C LEU A 12 10.02 -37.99 -46.39
N GLY A 13 9.97 -36.70 -46.04
CA GLY A 13 9.35 -35.65 -46.85
C GLY A 13 7.92 -35.25 -46.47
N LEU A 14 7.76 -34.07 -45.88
CA LEU A 14 7.29 -32.88 -46.60
C LEU A 14 7.32 -31.66 -45.65
N LEU A 15 8.07 -30.63 -46.03
CA LEU A 15 7.99 -29.30 -45.45
C LEU A 15 6.66 -28.66 -45.87
N ALA A 16 5.79 -28.34 -44.92
CA ALA A 16 4.68 -27.41 -45.12
C ALA A 16 4.91 -26.20 -44.21
N GLY A 17 5.46 -25.14 -44.78
CA GLY A 17 5.62 -23.85 -44.10
C GLY A 17 4.26 -23.21 -43.85
N ILE A 18 3.88 -23.10 -42.58
CA ILE A 18 2.73 -22.28 -42.16
C ILE A 18 3.26 -20.88 -41.89
N LEU A 19 2.97 -19.95 -42.82
CA LEU A 19 3.23 -18.53 -42.63
C LEU A 19 2.09 -17.94 -41.78
N VAL A 20 2.27 -17.89 -40.47
CA VAL A 20 1.34 -17.16 -39.58
C VAL A 20 1.64 -15.67 -39.72
N ALA A 21 0.77 -14.94 -40.42
CA ALA A 21 0.78 -13.49 -40.43
C ALA A 21 0.30 -12.99 -39.05
N PHE A 22 1.23 -12.63 -38.17
CA PHE A 22 0.93 -11.95 -36.92
C PHE A 22 0.46 -10.52 -37.23
N TYR A 23 -0.85 -10.30 -37.23
CA TYR A 23 -1.41 -8.96 -37.05
C TYR A 23 -1.15 -8.53 -35.60
N THR A 24 -0.09 -7.76 -35.36
CA THR A 24 0.07 -7.04 -34.10
C THR A 24 -0.91 -5.87 -34.11
N ALA A 25 -2.14 -6.10 -33.69
CA ALA A 25 -2.97 -5.03 -33.17
C ALA A 25 -2.21 -4.46 -31.96
N GLY A 26 -1.68 -3.24 -32.10
CA GLY A 26 -0.93 -2.58 -31.05
C GLY A 26 -1.80 -2.49 -29.79
N VAL A 27 -1.47 -3.31 -28.79
CA VAL A 27 -1.92 -3.10 -27.42
C VAL A 27 -1.28 -1.78 -26.99
N HIS A 28 -2.03 -0.69 -27.13
CA HIS A 28 -1.71 0.55 -26.45
C HIS A 28 -1.92 0.29 -24.97
N SER A 29 -0.86 -0.13 -24.29
CA SER A 29 -0.80 -0.04 -22.83
C SER A 29 -0.71 1.44 -22.51
N ASP A 30 -1.82 2.03 -22.06
CA ASP A 30 -1.76 3.34 -21.40
C ASP A 30 -0.70 3.25 -20.29
N PRO A 31 0.24 4.21 -20.20
CA PRO A 31 1.25 4.17 -19.17
C PRO A 31 0.57 4.11 -17.80
N ILE A 32 0.99 3.15 -16.99
CA ILE A 32 0.58 3.06 -15.58
C ILE A 32 1.01 4.39 -14.95
N ALA A 33 0.05 5.28 -14.67
CA ALA A 33 0.32 6.50 -13.92
C ALA A 33 1.08 6.12 -12.65
N GLU A 34 2.25 6.71 -12.45
CA GLU A 34 3.07 6.43 -11.28
C GLU A 34 2.26 6.70 -10.00
N PRO A 35 2.40 5.84 -8.97
CA PRO A 35 1.76 6.07 -7.68
C PRO A 35 2.11 7.46 -7.14
N LEU A 36 1.12 8.12 -6.54
CA LEU A 36 1.35 9.36 -5.83
C LEU A 36 2.34 9.15 -4.68
N ALA A 37 3.14 10.16 -4.32
CA ALA A 37 4.03 10.10 -3.16
C ALA A 37 3.26 9.76 -1.87
N LEU A 38 2.00 10.21 -1.74
CA LEU A 38 1.12 9.82 -0.64
C LEU A 38 0.95 8.30 -0.50
N HIS A 39 0.96 7.55 -1.60
CA HIS A 39 0.87 6.09 -1.54
C HIS A 39 2.04 5.51 -0.75
N GLY A 40 3.27 5.88 -1.11
CA GLY A 40 4.48 5.43 -0.41
C GLY A 40 4.55 5.91 1.04
N ILE A 41 3.99 7.08 1.36
CA ILE A 41 3.88 7.57 2.74
C ILE A 41 2.93 6.67 3.55
N MET A 42 1.77 6.34 2.99
CA MET A 42 0.78 5.47 3.65
C MET A 42 1.30 4.03 3.81
N GLU A 43 2.09 3.52 2.85
CA GLU A 43 2.77 2.23 2.97
C GLU A 43 3.76 2.22 4.13
N GLN A 44 4.65 3.22 4.20
CA GLN A 44 5.60 3.36 5.31
C GLN A 44 4.89 3.47 6.66
N MET A 45 3.81 4.25 6.76
CA MET A 45 3.00 4.32 7.97
C MET A 45 2.40 2.94 8.32
N GLY A 46 1.94 2.17 7.33
CA GLY A 46 1.46 0.80 7.51
C GLY A 46 2.53 -0.16 8.04
N GLU A 47 3.78 -0.05 7.56
CA GLU A 47 4.92 -0.81 8.07
C GLU A 47 5.22 -0.44 9.53
N ARG A 48 5.11 0.84 9.91
CA ARG A 48 5.29 1.27 11.30
C ARG A 48 4.20 0.76 12.23
N MET A 49 2.96 0.65 11.76
CA MET A 49 1.90 0.00 12.53
C MET A 49 2.20 -1.48 12.82
N GLN A 50 2.81 -2.19 11.86
CA GLN A 50 3.27 -3.57 12.05
C GLN A 50 4.41 -3.63 13.06
N ALA A 51 5.42 -2.77 12.93
CA ALA A 51 6.52 -2.67 13.88
C ALA A 51 6.05 -2.36 15.31
N ILE A 52 5.05 -1.48 15.48
CA ILE A 52 4.45 -1.23 16.80
C ILE A 52 3.80 -2.49 17.36
N THR A 53 3.06 -3.24 16.53
CA THR A 53 2.40 -4.49 16.95
C THR A 53 3.42 -5.52 17.43
N ASP A 54 4.48 -5.72 16.64
CA ASP A 54 5.59 -6.62 16.97
C ASP A 54 6.30 -6.17 18.24
N GLY A 55 6.61 -4.87 18.35
CA GLY A 55 7.28 -4.29 19.51
C GLY A 55 6.46 -4.40 20.79
N ILE A 56 5.14 -4.17 20.73
CA ILE A 56 4.24 -4.37 21.89
C ILE A 56 4.27 -5.83 22.35
N SER A 57 4.24 -6.78 21.41
CA SER A 57 4.22 -8.22 21.75
C SER A 57 5.49 -8.69 22.48
N ARG A 58 6.63 -8.04 22.22
CA ARG A 58 7.94 -8.35 22.79
C ARG A 58 8.37 -7.39 23.89
N GLN A 59 7.54 -6.39 24.19
CA GLN A 59 7.85 -5.28 25.11
C GLN A 59 9.09 -4.48 24.71
N GLU A 60 9.34 -4.36 23.39
CA GLU A 60 10.43 -3.56 22.82
C GLU A 60 10.02 -2.09 22.75
N TRP A 61 9.87 -1.45 23.91
CA TRP A 61 9.26 -0.12 24.03
C TRP A 61 9.98 0.98 23.24
N GLN A 62 11.31 0.88 23.09
CA GLN A 62 12.08 1.80 22.26
C GLN A 62 11.71 1.69 20.77
N GLN A 63 11.43 0.47 20.27
CA GLN A 63 10.97 0.27 18.90
C GLN A 63 9.56 0.84 18.71
N VAL A 64 8.69 0.66 19.71
CA VAL A 64 7.34 1.24 19.71
C VAL A 64 7.40 2.76 19.68
N GLU A 65 8.23 3.38 20.53
CA GLU A 65 8.43 4.84 20.56
C GLU A 65 8.89 5.36 19.20
N GLN A 66 9.95 4.77 18.65
CA GLN A 66 10.52 5.22 17.38
C GLN A 66 9.52 5.09 16.24
N SER A 67 8.82 3.95 16.15
CA SER A 67 7.82 3.70 15.11
C SER A 67 6.64 4.66 15.21
N ALA A 68 6.16 4.94 16.44
CA ALA A 68 5.08 5.89 16.67
C ALA A 68 5.50 7.33 16.35
N ARG A 69 6.74 7.71 16.65
CA ARG A 69 7.31 9.01 16.26
C ARG A 69 7.38 9.16 14.74
N GLU A 70 7.82 8.13 14.03
CA GLU A 70 7.88 8.15 12.56
C GLU A 70 6.49 8.27 11.91
N ILE A 71 5.45 7.72 12.54
CA ILE A 71 4.06 8.00 12.14
C ILE A 71 3.70 9.46 12.45
N ALA A 72 3.97 9.97 13.64
CA ALA A 72 3.64 11.35 14.01
C ALA A 72 4.32 12.43 13.12
N GLU A 73 5.51 12.11 12.62
CA GLU A 73 6.40 13.00 11.88
C GLU A 73 6.52 12.59 10.40
N HIS A 74 5.58 11.79 9.89
CA HIS A 74 5.60 11.36 8.49
C HIS A 74 5.73 12.56 7.54
N PRO A 75 6.46 12.42 6.42
CA PRO A 75 6.60 13.50 5.46
C PRO A 75 5.25 13.82 4.81
N GLN A 76 5.15 15.02 4.25
CA GLN A 76 4.00 15.41 3.44
C GLN A 76 4.29 15.16 1.96
N PRO A 77 3.25 14.93 1.14
CA PRO A 77 3.40 14.90 -0.30
C PRO A 77 4.03 16.19 -0.84
N PRO A 78 4.76 16.13 -1.98
CA PRO A 78 5.26 17.32 -2.66
C PRO A 78 4.15 18.35 -2.91
N PHE A 79 4.48 19.63 -2.91
CA PHE A 79 3.49 20.71 -2.92
C PHE A 79 2.44 20.59 -4.04
N GLY A 80 2.86 20.28 -5.27
CA GLY A 80 1.95 20.10 -6.40
C GLY A 80 0.98 18.93 -6.20
N GLU A 81 1.46 17.81 -5.65
CA GLU A 81 0.61 16.67 -5.30
C GLU A 81 -0.37 17.01 -4.18
N LYS A 82 0.12 17.70 -3.14
CA LYS A 82 -0.72 18.17 -2.03
C LYS A 82 -1.88 19.03 -2.52
N LEU A 83 -1.65 19.94 -3.47
CA LEU A 83 -2.74 20.73 -4.07
C LEU A 83 -3.78 19.86 -4.78
N ARG A 84 -3.35 18.84 -5.53
CA ARG A 84 -4.26 17.89 -6.20
C ARG A 84 -5.09 17.11 -5.18
N ILE A 85 -4.48 16.65 -4.09
CA ILE A 85 -5.18 15.94 -3.00
C ILE A 85 -6.21 16.84 -2.32
N LEU A 86 -5.85 18.10 -2.04
CA LEU A 86 -6.79 19.08 -1.46
C LEU A 86 -7.94 19.40 -2.43
N SER A 87 -7.66 19.50 -3.73
CA SER A 87 -8.70 19.68 -4.75
C SER A 87 -9.64 18.48 -4.81
N PHE A 88 -9.13 17.25 -4.71
CA PHE A 88 -9.94 16.03 -4.58
C PHE A 88 -10.84 16.06 -3.34
N ALA A 89 -10.30 16.47 -2.19
CA ALA A 89 -11.07 16.51 -0.95
C ALA A 89 -12.21 17.55 -1.02
N GLY A 90 -12.04 18.64 -1.78
CA GLY A 90 -13.07 19.63 -2.06
C GLY A 90 -13.66 20.24 -0.79
N SER A 91 -14.98 20.18 -0.61
CA SER A 91 -15.66 20.65 0.61
C SER A 91 -15.26 19.89 1.88
N ARG A 92 -14.61 18.73 1.76
CA ARG A 92 -14.17 17.87 2.88
C ARG A 92 -12.70 18.09 3.28
N VAL A 93 -12.05 19.15 2.80
CA VAL A 93 -10.63 19.45 3.12
C VAL A 93 -10.40 19.60 4.62
N THR A 94 -11.30 20.25 5.34
CA THR A 94 -11.19 20.43 6.80
C THR A 94 -11.14 19.08 7.50
N ASP A 95 -12.08 18.20 7.19
CA ASP A 95 -12.12 16.84 7.76
C ASP A 95 -10.86 16.04 7.40
N PHE A 96 -10.40 16.11 6.15
CA PHE A 96 -9.19 15.39 5.71
C PHE A 96 -7.97 15.81 6.53
N LYS A 97 -7.77 17.12 6.72
CA LYS A 97 -6.68 17.66 7.54
C LYS A 97 -6.86 17.34 9.02
N GLN A 98 -8.09 17.34 9.51
CA GLN A 98 -8.38 17.05 10.91
C GLN A 98 -8.02 15.60 11.23
N TYR A 99 -8.45 14.62 10.43
CA TYR A 99 -8.11 13.22 10.69
C TYR A 99 -6.61 12.93 10.58
N ASP A 100 -5.90 13.57 9.64
CA ASP A 100 -4.43 13.52 9.57
C ASP A 100 -3.81 14.07 10.86
N GLY A 101 -4.27 15.26 11.29
CA GLY A 101 -3.82 15.90 12.53
C GLY A 101 -4.08 15.06 13.79
N GLU A 102 -5.26 14.47 13.91
CA GLU A 102 -5.64 13.57 15.01
C GLU A 102 -4.75 12.31 15.02
N THR A 103 -4.53 11.69 13.85
CA THR A 103 -3.64 10.52 13.72
C THR A 103 -2.23 10.86 14.20
N ARG A 104 -1.68 11.99 13.74
CA ARG A 104 -0.36 12.45 14.17
C ARG A 104 -0.30 12.75 15.66
N GLN A 105 -1.34 13.34 16.24
CA GLN A 105 -1.37 13.66 17.66
C GLN A 105 -1.41 12.39 18.53
N VAL A 106 -2.26 11.42 18.19
CA VAL A 106 -2.33 10.13 18.89
C VAL A 106 -1.02 9.37 18.77
N ALA A 107 -0.36 9.40 17.60
CA ALA A 107 0.95 8.77 17.41
C ALA A 107 2.04 9.41 18.31
N LYS A 108 2.01 10.74 18.52
CA LYS A 108 2.92 11.39 19.49
C LYS A 108 2.67 10.93 20.91
N GLU A 109 1.42 10.82 21.31
CA GLU A 109 1.05 10.36 22.65
C GLU A 109 1.49 8.90 22.87
N LEU A 110 1.27 8.03 21.89
CA LEU A 110 1.78 6.67 21.92
C LEU A 110 3.31 6.62 22.07
N ALA A 111 4.05 7.48 21.34
CA ALA A 111 5.50 7.54 21.46
C ALA A 111 5.94 7.93 22.88
N LEU A 112 5.29 8.94 23.49
CA LEU A 112 5.58 9.35 24.88
C LEU A 112 5.33 8.20 25.86
N LEU A 113 4.17 7.55 25.78
CA LEU A 113 3.81 6.44 26.66
C LEU A 113 4.73 5.22 26.52
N ALA A 114 5.22 4.97 25.30
CA ALA A 114 6.21 3.95 25.03
C ALA A 114 7.56 4.31 25.66
N GLY A 115 8.01 5.56 25.58
CA GLY A 115 9.21 6.05 26.26
C GLY A 115 9.12 5.90 27.79
N GLU A 116 7.92 6.03 28.36
CA GLU A 116 7.62 5.78 29.79
C GLU A 116 7.52 4.28 30.13
N GLN A 117 7.56 3.40 29.13
CA GLN A 117 7.43 1.94 29.26
C GLN A 117 6.12 1.49 29.95
N ASN A 118 5.08 2.30 29.84
CA ASN A 118 3.78 2.02 30.43
C ASN A 118 2.97 1.08 29.50
N GLY A 119 3.25 -0.22 29.56
CA GLY A 119 2.69 -1.20 28.62
C GLY A 119 1.16 -1.18 28.49
N SER A 120 0.43 -1.03 29.60
CA SER A 120 -1.04 -0.92 29.57
C SER A 120 -1.52 0.35 28.85
N ALA A 121 -0.87 1.50 29.11
CA ALA A 121 -1.19 2.75 28.43
C ALA A 121 -0.81 2.70 26.94
N VAL A 122 0.32 2.06 26.60
CA VAL A 122 0.74 1.82 25.21
C VAL A 122 -0.30 1.02 24.44
N ILE A 123 -0.85 -0.06 25.01
CA ILE A 123 -1.90 -0.86 24.37
C ILE A 123 -3.16 -0.03 24.10
N ILE A 124 -3.59 0.78 25.07
CA ILE A 124 -4.76 1.66 24.93
C ILE A 124 -4.51 2.71 23.84
N ALA A 125 -3.38 3.41 23.90
CA ALA A 125 -3.01 4.43 22.91
C ALA A 125 -2.85 3.84 21.51
N PHE A 126 -2.31 2.62 21.38
CA PHE A 126 -2.21 1.95 20.09
C PHE A 126 -3.57 1.56 19.51
N SER A 127 -4.54 1.17 20.34
CA SER A 127 -5.93 0.98 19.90
C SER A 127 -6.54 2.28 19.38
N THR A 128 -6.27 3.40 20.06
CA THR A 128 -6.71 4.73 19.61
C THR A 128 -6.07 5.09 18.26
N LEU A 129 -4.78 4.80 18.07
CA LEU A 129 -4.07 5.04 16.80
C LEU A 129 -4.65 4.20 15.65
N GLN A 130 -4.92 2.92 15.88
CA GLN A 130 -5.56 2.07 14.87
C GLN A 130 -6.93 2.63 14.46
N THR A 131 -7.68 3.16 15.43
CA THR A 131 -9.00 3.74 15.21
C THR A 131 -8.92 5.03 14.38
N SER A 132 -7.97 5.92 14.64
CA SER A 132 -7.81 7.16 13.86
C SER A 132 -7.47 6.88 12.39
N CYS A 133 -6.60 5.89 12.12
CA CYS A 133 -6.35 5.40 10.77
C CYS A 133 -7.63 4.89 10.09
N LEU A 134 -8.42 4.08 10.79
CA LEU A 134 -9.65 3.49 10.27
C LEU A 134 -10.68 4.55 9.88
N VAL A 135 -10.90 5.56 10.72
CA VAL A 135 -11.89 6.63 10.48
C VAL A 135 -11.55 7.42 9.21
N CYS A 136 -10.28 7.80 9.01
CA CYS A 136 -9.85 8.47 7.78
C CYS A 136 -10.05 7.56 6.56
N HIS A 137 -9.64 6.29 6.66
CA HIS A 137 -9.74 5.33 5.56
C HIS A 137 -11.18 5.07 5.14
N GLN A 138 -12.10 4.87 6.09
CA GLN A 138 -13.52 4.67 5.79
C GLN A 138 -14.12 5.86 5.05
N LYS A 139 -13.69 7.09 5.37
CA LYS A 139 -14.24 8.31 4.80
C LYS A 139 -13.64 8.71 3.45
N PHE A 140 -12.37 8.39 3.20
CA PHE A 140 -11.65 8.90 2.03
C PHE A 140 -11.02 7.84 1.12
N ARG A 141 -10.58 6.69 1.64
CA ARG A 141 -9.69 5.77 0.87
C ARG A 141 -10.32 5.28 -0.42
N GLY A 142 -11.58 4.84 -0.38
CA GLY A 142 -12.26 4.32 -1.57
C GLY A 142 -12.46 5.38 -2.66
N ASP A 143 -12.88 6.59 -2.29
CA ASP A 143 -13.02 7.71 -3.22
C ASP A 143 -11.68 8.16 -3.78
N PHE A 144 -10.66 8.22 -2.92
CA PHE A 144 -9.30 8.59 -3.29
C PHE A 144 -8.75 7.61 -4.33
N GLN A 145 -8.86 6.31 -4.08
CA GLN A 145 -8.41 5.28 -5.00
C GLN A 145 -9.15 5.34 -6.33
N ARG A 146 -10.47 5.57 -6.32
CA ARG A 146 -11.23 5.76 -7.56
C ARG A 146 -10.77 6.98 -8.36
N HIS A 147 -10.56 8.11 -7.68
CA HIS A 147 -10.20 9.37 -8.31
C HIS A 147 -8.79 9.32 -8.92
N PHE A 148 -7.81 8.76 -8.19
CA PHE A 148 -6.41 8.77 -8.61
C PHE A 148 -5.97 7.49 -9.35
N TYR A 149 -6.65 6.36 -9.16
CA TYR A 149 -6.23 5.04 -9.68
C TYR A 149 -7.35 4.24 -10.38
N GLY A 150 -8.58 4.76 -10.51
CA GLY A 150 -9.76 3.99 -10.95
C GLY A 150 -9.74 3.42 -12.38
N GLN A 151 -8.76 3.79 -13.21
CA GLN A 151 -8.54 3.14 -14.53
C GLN A 151 -7.62 1.92 -14.44
N GLN A 152 -6.91 1.72 -13.33
CA GLN A 152 -5.96 0.64 -13.10
C GLN A 152 -6.56 -0.58 -12.35
N SER A 153 -7.73 -0.44 -11.72
CA SER A 153 -8.32 -1.47 -10.84
C SER A 153 -9.24 -2.51 -11.53
N LYS A 154 -9.38 -2.47 -12.87
CA LYS A 154 -10.22 -3.44 -13.61
C LYS A 154 -9.49 -4.74 -14.00
N ARG A 155 -8.24 -4.92 -13.57
CA ARG A 155 -7.42 -6.12 -13.85
C ARG A 155 -6.72 -6.64 -12.59
N GLN A 156 -7.48 -6.86 -11.53
CA GLN A 156 -7.09 -7.74 -10.43
C GLN A 156 -8.23 -8.71 -10.16
#